data_AF-A0A6A6X8C4-F1
#
_entry.id   AF-A0A6A6X8C4-F1
#
_cell.length_a   1.000
_cell.length_b   1.000
_cell.length_c   1.000
_cell.angle_alpha   90.00
_cell.angle_beta   90.00
_cell.angle_gamma   90.00
#
_symmetry.space_group_name_H-M   'P 1'
#
loop_
_entity.id
_entity.type
_entity.pdbx_description
1 polymer ?
#
loop_
_entity_poly.entity_id
_entity_poly.type
_entity_poly.pdbx_seq_one_letter_code
_entity_poly.pdbx_strand_id
1 'polypeptide(L)'
;MESQDVEPKVTKEIIQPLCRFLVLPRELHDELYPIVFTSTHLSWGVQPKSHDEKVSVKPAANSLALLRTYRQINLETRDFWLPRVLFDFLRVDVMLDKLSPLPSHIICQVRHMRVFDPLHRLADDVLNPSRIRMCIC
;
A
#
# COMPACT_ATOMS: atom_id res chain seq x y z
N MET A 1 67.38 8.92 -5.89
CA MET A 1 66.52 7.73 -6.10
C MET A 1 65.30 7.93 -5.22
N GLU A 2 64.32 8.65 -5.76
CA GLU A 2 63.05 8.95 -5.09
C GLU A 2 62.24 7.67 -4.96
N SER A 3 61.98 7.24 -3.73
CA SER A 3 60.96 6.25 -3.44
C SER A 3 59.68 7.03 -3.16
N GLN A 4 58.77 7.03 -4.13
CA GLN A 4 57.42 7.56 -3.97
C GLN A 4 56.62 6.55 -3.15
N ASP A 5 56.26 6.94 -1.92
CA ASP A 5 55.22 6.27 -1.15
C ASP A 5 53.89 6.39 -1.90
N VAL A 6 53.42 5.25 -2.41
CA VAL A 6 52.14 5.12 -3.10
C VAL A 6 51.04 5.20 -2.05
N GLU A 7 50.50 6.40 -1.89
CA GLU A 7 49.27 6.67 -1.16
C GLU A 7 48.16 5.73 -1.65
N PRO A 8 47.46 4.98 -0.77
CA PRO A 8 46.39 4.12 -1.22
C PRO A 8 45.25 5.00 -1.72
N LYS A 9 45.03 4.98 -3.03
CA LYS A 9 43.82 5.51 -3.68
C LYS A 9 42.62 4.79 -3.06
N VAL A 10 42.05 5.40 -2.02
CA VAL A 10 40.72 5.08 -1.52
C VAL A 10 39.76 5.35 -2.67
N THR A 11 39.46 4.29 -3.40
CA THR A 11 38.38 4.27 -4.39
C THR A 11 37.13 4.67 -3.63
N LYS A 12 36.70 5.90 -3.86
CA LYS A 12 35.35 6.37 -3.55
C LYS A 12 34.40 5.53 -4.38
N GLU A 13 34.07 4.35 -3.88
CA GLU A 13 32.94 3.60 -4.34
C GLU A 13 31.71 4.43 -3.98
N ILE A 14 31.23 5.18 -4.97
CA ILE A 14 29.89 5.73 -4.99
C ILE A 14 28.96 4.52 -5.15
N ILE A 15 28.86 3.71 -4.11
CA ILE A 15 27.71 2.82 -3.94
C ILE A 15 26.59 3.81 -3.65
N GLN A 16 25.74 4.03 -4.67
CA GLN A 16 24.43 4.66 -4.51
C GLN A 16 23.85 4.22 -3.17
N PRO A 17 23.23 5.10 -2.35
CA PRO A 17 22.81 4.71 -1.02
C PRO A 17 21.85 3.54 -1.16
N LEU A 18 22.35 2.32 -0.92
CA LEU A 18 21.57 1.15 -0.59
C LEU A 18 20.62 1.68 0.47
N CYS A 19 19.35 1.72 0.13
CA CYS A 19 18.36 2.34 0.98
C CYS A 19 18.55 1.76 2.37
N ARG A 20 18.76 2.59 3.40
CA ARG A 20 19.16 2.10 4.74
C ARG A 20 18.18 1.05 5.28
N PHE A 21 16.95 1.07 4.78
CA PHE A 21 15.95 0.03 4.99
C PHE A 21 16.44 -1.37 4.61
N LEU A 22 17.11 -1.55 3.46
CA LEU A 22 17.63 -2.84 2.98
C LEU A 22 18.86 -3.33 3.74
N VAL A 23 19.49 -2.48 4.56
CA VAL A 23 20.59 -2.86 5.45
C VAL A 23 20.07 -3.58 6.70
N LEU A 24 18.78 -3.41 7.02
CA LEU A 24 18.18 -4.07 8.18
C LEU A 24 18.12 -5.60 7.98
N PRO A 25 18.38 -6.38 9.04
CA PRO A 25 18.13 -7.81 9.04
C PRO A 25 16.67 -8.15 8.72
N ARG A 26 16.48 -9.34 8.15
CA ARG A 26 15.16 -9.85 7.76
C ARG A 26 14.15 -9.87 8.91
N GLU A 27 14.58 -10.15 10.14
CA GLU A 27 13.67 -10.17 11.29
C GLU A 27 12.98 -8.81 11.49
N LEU A 28 13.71 -7.70 11.29
CA LEU A 28 13.14 -6.36 11.41
C LEU A 28 12.18 -6.05 10.27
N HIS A 29 12.45 -6.56 9.06
CA HIS A 29 11.52 -6.45 7.94
C HIS A 29 10.22 -7.18 8.22
N ASP A 30 10.30 -8.40 8.77
CA ASP A 30 9.14 -9.23 9.10
C ASP A 30 8.25 -8.59 10.19
N GLU A 31 8.81 -7.76 11.07
CA GLU A 31 8.05 -6.96 12.04
C GLU A 31 7.48 -5.65 11.44
N LEU A 32 8.23 -4.99 10.55
CA LEU A 32 7.83 -3.72 9.93
C LEU A 32 6.71 -3.89 8.90
N TYR A 33 6.79 -4.92 8.06
CA TYR A 33 5.81 -5.15 6.98
C TYR A 33 4.37 -5.26 7.50
N PRO A 34 4.05 -6.05 8.55
CA PRO A 34 2.74 -6.04 9.18
C PRO A 34 2.26 -4.65 9.55
N ILE A 35 3.10 -3.83 10.19
CA ILE A 35 2.73 -2.50 10.68
C ILE A 35 2.43 -1.57 9.50
N VAL A 36 3.31 -1.56 8.51
CA VAL A 36 3.14 -0.71 7.32
C VAL A 36 1.91 -1.12 6.53
N PHE A 37 1.70 -2.40 6.25
CA PHE A 37 0.54 -2.82 5.46
C PHE A 37 -0.78 -2.66 6.22
N THR A 38 -0.81 -2.89 7.53
CA THR A 38 -2.03 -2.70 8.33
C THR A 38 -2.43 -1.22 8.42
N SER A 39 -1.46 -0.32 8.41
CA SER A 39 -1.68 1.14 8.37
C SER A 39 -1.87 1.69 6.95
N THR A 40 -1.78 0.85 5.92
CA THR A 40 -1.97 1.27 4.53
C THR A 40 -3.44 1.17 4.15
N HIS A 41 -3.97 2.29 3.67
CA HIS A 41 -5.35 2.42 3.18
C HIS A 41 -5.33 2.71 1.69
N LEU A 42 -6.07 1.91 0.92
CA LEU A 42 -6.28 2.13 -0.51
C LEU A 42 -7.73 2.51 -0.73
N SER A 43 -7.98 3.77 -1.10
CA SER A 43 -9.34 4.28 -1.28
C SER A 43 -9.66 4.52 -2.75
N TRP A 44 -10.83 4.06 -3.21
CA TRP A 44 -11.33 4.28 -4.58
C TRP A 44 -12.74 4.85 -4.60
N GLY A 45 -12.94 5.82 -5.48
CA GLY A 45 -14.27 6.20 -5.97
C GLY A 45 -14.36 7.67 -6.29
N VAL A 46 -15.58 8.21 -6.22
CA VAL A 46 -15.87 9.61 -6.52
C VAL A 46 -16.73 10.17 -5.40
N GLN A 47 -16.28 11.25 -4.78
CA GLN A 47 -17.01 11.97 -3.76
C GLN A 47 -17.58 13.26 -4.36
N PRO A 48 -18.89 13.53 -4.20
CA PRO A 48 -19.42 14.86 -4.46
C PRO A 48 -18.81 15.83 -3.44
N LYS A 49 -18.13 16.88 -3.92
CA LYS A 49 -17.65 17.98 -3.07
C LYS A 49 -18.65 19.14 -3.03
N SER A 50 -19.38 19.35 -4.10
CA SER A 50 -20.46 20.35 -4.22
C SER A 50 -21.50 19.86 -5.23
N HIS A 51 -22.54 20.66 -5.49
CA HIS A 51 -23.62 20.33 -6.43
C HIS A 51 -23.09 19.94 -7.82
N ASP A 52 -22.01 20.60 -8.28
CA ASP A 52 -21.45 20.39 -9.62
C ASP A 52 -20.03 19.78 -9.61
N GLU A 53 -19.34 19.75 -8.46
CA GLU A 53 -17.97 19.22 -8.37
C GLU A 53 -17.93 17.80 -7.82
N LYS A 54 -17.35 16.91 -8.64
CA LYS A 54 -17.04 15.52 -8.28
C LYS A 54 -15.53 15.35 -8.15
N VAL A 55 -15.06 14.87 -7.00
CA VAL A 55 -13.64 14.57 -6.79
C VAL A 55 -13.40 13.07 -6.81
N SER A 56 -12.53 12.64 -7.72
CA SER A 56 -12.04 11.28 -7.76
C SER A 56 -11.11 11.03 -6.57
N VAL A 57 -11.51 10.11 -5.70
CA VAL A 57 -10.68 9.53 -4.65
C VAL A 57 -9.89 8.40 -5.28
N LYS A 58 -8.57 8.57 -5.33
CA LYS A 58 -7.61 7.56 -5.76
C LYS A 58 -6.74 7.17 -4.56
N PRO A 59 -6.20 5.94 -4.53
CA PRO A 59 -5.27 5.55 -3.50
C PRO A 59 -4.09 6.52 -3.48
N ALA A 60 -3.57 6.80 -2.28
CA ALA A 60 -2.38 7.63 -2.14
C ALA A 60 -1.28 7.09 -3.06
N ALA A 61 -0.66 7.95 -3.88
CA ALA A 61 0.31 7.53 -4.89
C ALA A 61 1.46 6.69 -4.30
N ASN A 62 1.76 6.94 -3.02
CA ASN A 62 2.87 6.33 -2.28
C ASN A 62 2.44 5.20 -1.33
N SER A 63 1.14 4.85 -1.29
CA SER A 63 0.61 3.81 -0.39
C SER A 63 1.31 2.45 -0.53
N LEU A 64 1.69 2.08 -1.76
CA LEU A 64 2.45 0.87 -2.06
C LEU A 64 3.84 1.19 -2.63
N ALA A 65 4.41 2.36 -2.30
CA ALA A 65 5.71 2.76 -2.80
C ALA A 65 6.79 1.72 -2.45
N LEU A 66 6.76 1.15 -1.25
CA LEU A 66 7.72 0.12 -0.81
C LEU A 66 7.75 -1.10 -1.73
N LEU A 67 6.59 -1.55 -2.21
CA LEU A 67 6.49 -2.67 -3.16
C LEU A 67 7.05 -2.30 -4.54
N ARG A 68 6.96 -1.03 -4.93
CA ARG A 68 7.38 -0.55 -6.25
C ARG A 68 8.86 -0.21 -6.32
N THR A 69 9.43 0.34 -5.25
CA THR A 69 10.81 0.87 -5.25
C THR A 69 11.85 -0.23 -5.07
N TYR A 70 11.54 -1.28 -4.30
CA TYR A 70 12.51 -2.32 -3.95
C TYR A 70 12.05 -3.71 -4.36
N ARG A 71 12.76 -4.31 -5.32
CA ARG A 71 12.52 -5.68 -5.78
C ARG A 71 12.62 -6.70 -4.65
N GLN A 72 13.56 -6.51 -3.73
CA GLN A 72 13.74 -7.39 -2.56
C GLN A 72 12.49 -7.40 -1.67
N ILE A 73 11.97 -6.21 -1.32
CA ILE A 73 10.73 -6.08 -0.53
C ILE A 73 9.58 -6.77 -1.24
N ASN A 74 9.43 -6.56 -2.56
CA ASN A 74 8.39 -7.23 -3.34
C ASN A 74 8.54 -8.77 -3.34
N LEU A 75 9.77 -9.29 -3.37
CA LEU A 75 10.04 -10.73 -3.31
C LEU A 75 9.78 -11.34 -1.92
N GLU A 76 10.01 -10.58 -0.86
CA GLU A 76 9.77 -11.00 0.53
C GLU A 76 8.28 -10.94 0.87
N THR A 77 7.59 -9.89 0.44
CA THR A 77 6.19 -9.63 0.80
C THR A 77 5.18 -10.28 -0.15
N ARG A 78 5.47 -10.41 -1.46
CA ARG A 78 4.60 -11.04 -2.48
C ARG A 78 3.10 -10.80 -2.29
N ASP A 79 2.40 -11.78 -1.71
CA ASP A 79 0.96 -11.83 -1.52
C ASP A 79 0.55 -11.54 -0.07
N PHE A 80 1.52 -11.42 0.85
CA PHE A 80 1.32 -11.20 2.28
C PHE A 80 0.72 -9.83 2.61
N TRP A 81 0.90 -8.84 1.73
CA TRP A 81 0.37 -7.49 1.94
C TRP A 81 -1.14 -7.41 1.66
N LEU A 82 -1.66 -8.18 0.71
CA LEU A 82 -3.09 -8.19 0.32
C LEU A 82 -4.06 -8.45 1.49
N PRO A 83 -3.84 -9.43 2.38
CA PRO A 83 -4.72 -9.63 3.54
C PRO A 83 -4.58 -8.56 4.62
N ARG A 84 -3.57 -7.69 4.55
CA ARG A 84 -3.25 -6.71 5.61
C ARG A 84 -3.72 -5.30 5.28
N VAL A 85 -3.69 -4.95 4.00
CA VAL A 85 -4.10 -3.63 3.52
C VAL A 85 -5.62 -3.47 3.59
N LEU A 86 -6.07 -2.28 3.98
CA LEU A 86 -7.49 -1.93 3.96
C LEU A 86 -7.88 -1.36 2.59
N PHE A 87 -8.88 -1.98 1.96
CA PHE A 87 -9.48 -1.53 0.71
C PHE A 87 -10.77 -0.76 0.99
N ASP A 88 -10.75 0.55 0.79
CA ASP A 88 -11.89 1.44 1.01
C ASP A 88 -12.55 1.79 -0.34
N PHE A 89 -13.82 1.45 -0.52
CA PHE A 89 -14.58 1.75 -1.73
C PHE A 89 -15.70 2.71 -1.40
N LEU A 90 -15.77 3.86 -2.08
CA LEU A 90 -16.81 4.86 -1.81
C LEU A 90 -18.20 4.43 -2.28
N ARG A 91 -18.27 3.46 -3.20
CA ARG A 91 -19.51 2.96 -3.80
C ARG A 91 -19.34 1.49 -4.20
N VAL A 92 -20.45 0.75 -4.21
CA VAL A 92 -20.49 -0.68 -4.56
C VAL A 92 -20.13 -0.91 -6.04
N ASP A 93 -20.54 -0.01 -6.94
CA ASP A 93 -20.21 -0.10 -8.37
C ASP A 93 -18.70 -0.02 -8.60
N VAL A 94 -18.02 0.94 -7.95
CA VAL A 94 -16.56 1.07 -8.01
C VAL A 94 -15.86 -0.16 -7.45
N MET A 95 -16.39 -0.77 -6.38
CA MET A 95 -15.86 -2.02 -5.84
C MET A 95 -15.96 -3.14 -6.88
N LEU A 96 -17.13 -3.35 -7.48
CA LEU A 96 -17.33 -4.39 -8.50
C LEU A 96 -16.47 -4.14 -9.74
N ASP A 97 -16.33 -2.90 -10.18
CA ASP A 97 -15.45 -2.54 -11.31
C ASP A 97 -13.97 -2.88 -11.03
N LYS A 98 -13.54 -2.81 -9.77
CA LYS A 98 -12.16 -3.15 -9.38
C LYS A 98 -11.94 -4.61 -9.08
N LEU A 99 -12.93 -5.31 -8.53
CA LEU A 99 -12.81 -6.71 -8.16
C LEU A 99 -13.16 -7.67 -9.31
N SER A 100 -14.11 -7.33 -10.18
CA SER A 100 -14.53 -8.20 -11.29
C SER A 100 -13.41 -8.63 -12.26
N PRO A 101 -12.40 -7.80 -12.61
CA PRO A 101 -11.32 -8.25 -13.49
C PRO A 101 -10.24 -9.05 -12.76
N LEU A 102 -10.28 -9.15 -11.43
CA LEU A 102 -9.23 -9.82 -10.66
C LEU A 102 -9.45 -11.34 -10.63
N PRO A 103 -8.39 -12.15 -10.72
CA PRO A 103 -8.48 -13.59 -10.51
C PRO A 103 -9.03 -13.92 -9.13
N SER A 104 -9.84 -14.98 -9.02
CA SER A 104 -10.44 -15.40 -7.75
C SER A 104 -9.41 -15.63 -6.64
N HIS A 105 -8.22 -16.14 -6.97
CA HIS A 105 -7.15 -16.36 -5.99
C HIS A 105 -6.63 -15.07 -5.36
N ILE A 106 -6.65 -13.93 -6.08
CA ILE A 106 -6.28 -12.62 -5.54
C ILE A 106 -7.41 -12.08 -4.66
N ILE A 107 -8.67 -12.22 -5.11
CA ILE A 107 -9.84 -11.75 -4.36
C ILE A 107 -9.92 -12.47 -3.00
N CYS A 108 -9.66 -13.78 -2.95
CA CYS A 108 -9.67 -14.56 -1.70
C CYS A 108 -8.59 -14.13 -0.70
N GLN A 109 -7.52 -13.47 -1.16
CA GLN A 109 -6.48 -12.94 -0.27
C GLN A 109 -6.88 -11.60 0.37
N VAL A 110 -7.87 -10.88 -0.18
CA VAL A 110 -8.36 -9.62 0.40
C VAL A 110 -9.18 -9.94 1.64
N ARG A 111 -8.71 -9.49 2.81
CA ARG A 111 -9.39 -9.74 4.12
C ARG A 111 -10.05 -8.50 4.70
N HIS A 112 -9.64 -7.32 4.26
CA HIS A 112 -10.02 -6.05 4.87
C HIS A 112 -10.55 -5.11 3.80
N MET A 113 -11.88 -5.03 3.71
CA MET A 113 -12.58 -4.16 2.77
C MET A 113 -13.65 -3.35 3.50
N ARG A 114 -13.86 -2.10 3.07
CA ARG A 114 -15.01 -1.28 3.47
C ARG A 114 -15.66 -0.74 2.21
N VAL A 115 -16.99 -0.73 2.22
CA VAL A 115 -17.77 -0.08 1.17
C VAL A 115 -18.66 0.95 1.83
N PHE A 116 -18.54 2.20 1.41
CA PHE A 116 -19.42 3.26 1.84
C PHE A 116 -20.68 3.22 0.98
N ASP A 117 -21.84 3.27 1.63
CA ASP A 117 -23.13 3.45 0.95
C ASP A 117 -23.47 4.95 0.97
N PRO A 118 -23.64 5.61 -0.19
CA PRO A 118 -24.06 7.01 -0.26
C PRO A 118 -25.39 7.30 0.44
N LEU A 119 -26.25 6.30 0.66
CA LEU A 119 -27.55 6.50 1.32
C LEU A 119 -27.45 6.89 2.81
N HIS A 120 -26.30 6.71 3.45
CA HIS A 120 -26.08 7.06 4.86
C HIS A 120 -25.44 8.44 5.08
N ARG A 121 -24.94 9.10 4.03
CA ARG A 121 -24.17 10.35 4.19
C ARG A 121 -25.02 11.59 4.52
N LEU A 122 -26.34 11.45 4.60
CA LEU A 122 -27.25 12.49 5.11
C LEU A 122 -27.55 12.36 6.62
N ALA A 123 -27.04 11.32 7.31
CA ALA A 123 -27.39 11.07 8.71
C ALA A 123 -26.21 10.95 9.70
N ASP A 124 -24.98 10.66 9.27
CA ASP A 124 -23.97 10.17 10.21
C ASP A 124 -22.80 11.16 10.44
N ASP A 125 -23.05 12.20 11.24
CA ASP A 125 -22.01 12.91 12.01
C ASP A 125 -21.59 12.13 13.27
N VAL A 126 -22.20 10.97 13.54
CA VAL A 126 -21.90 10.13 14.70
C VAL A 126 -22.13 8.68 14.30
N LEU A 127 -21.15 7.81 14.57
CA LEU A 127 -21.16 6.33 14.47
C LEU A 127 -20.77 5.69 13.12
N ASN A 128 -19.49 5.29 13.10
CA ASN A 128 -19.03 3.95 12.75
C ASN A 128 -19.32 3.47 11.30
N PRO A 129 -18.39 3.67 10.35
CA PRO A 129 -18.57 3.15 9.00
C PRO A 129 -18.65 1.63 9.05
N SER A 130 -19.79 1.10 8.61
CA SER A 130 -20.11 -0.31 8.47
C SER A 130 -18.89 -1.11 8.03
N ARG A 131 -18.25 -1.79 9.00
CA ARG A 131 -17.12 -2.68 8.77
C ARG A 131 -17.69 -3.98 8.20
N ILE A 132 -18.08 -3.95 6.93
CA ILE A 132 -18.49 -5.16 6.21
C ILE A 132 -17.24 -6.03 6.06
N ARG A 133 -17.04 -6.95 7.01
CA ARG A 133 -16.12 -8.07 6.86
C ARG A 133 -16.72 -8.99 5.81
N MET A 134 -16.45 -8.69 4.55
CA MET A 134 -16.76 -9.62 3.47
C MET A 134 -15.71 -10.74 3.54
N CYS A 135 -16.05 -11.83 4.21
CA CYS A 135 -15.30 -13.08 4.10
C CYS A 135 -15.64 -13.68 2.73
N ILE A 136 -14.86 -13.34 1.70
CA ILE A 136 -14.97 -14.01 0.40
C ILE A 136 -14.14 -15.28 0.48
N CYS A 137 -14.75 -16.35 0.97
CA CYS A 137 -14.32 -17.74 0.83
C CYS A 137 -15.56 -18.59 0.59
#